data_AF-C5L507-F1
#
_entry.id   AF-C5L507-F1
#
_cell.length_a   1.000
_cell.length_b   1.000
_cell.length_c   1.000
_cell.angle_alpha   90.00
_cell.angle_beta   90.00
_cell.angle_gamma   90.00
#
_symmetry.space_group_name_H-M   'P 1'
#
loop_
_entity.id
_entity.type
_entity.pdbx_description
1 polymer ?
#
loop_
_entity_poly.entity_id
_entity_poly.type
_entity_poly.pdbx_seq_one_letter_code
_entity_poly.pdbx_strand_id
1 'polypeptide(L)'
;MVSAQIPALQSAVNSSGVALGIIAQPFAELSCDEKDVPLVNYGESGPMRCPRCRAYANPAFQWIGGGEECICNFCNYVMEVPQIHQCPVPSMRERPELQFGSPDGSSTERPPGFCFVVDSGYYSVASGMFHQIIASMRTLLPYMPTASEICLILFDDVIHCYRLNSTDEAEEIIVADVDEPFLPIHSSALFVSPHSRQEAIQRLLDSVVREVESSRRPSVSCGFAALQVATQGLGMHGGGTVLMFCGRPPSPHGSNGDDRSKSRVEEG
;
A
#
# COMPACT_ATOMS: atom_id res chain seq x y z
N MET A 1 10.00 0.88 29.33
CA MET A 1 10.75 -0.37 29.47
C MET A 1 9.77 -1.50 29.17
N VAL A 2 9.92 -2.20 28.04
CA VAL A 2 9.16 -3.42 27.74
C VAL A 2 10.00 -4.61 28.16
N SER A 3 9.39 -5.61 28.80
CA SER A 3 10.10 -6.77 29.36
C SER A 3 10.02 -7.97 28.41
N ALA A 4 11.12 -8.70 28.25
CA ALA A 4 11.16 -9.99 27.55
C ALA A 4 10.63 -11.17 28.41
N GLN A 5 10.24 -10.89 29.66
CA GLN A 5 9.62 -11.86 30.56
C GLN A 5 8.21 -11.38 30.91
N ILE A 6 7.23 -12.26 30.68
CA ILE A 6 5.82 -11.99 30.95
C ILE A 6 5.51 -12.46 32.37
N PRO A 7 5.00 -11.59 33.27
CA PRO A 7 4.57 -12.03 34.59
C PRO A 7 3.45 -13.07 34.49
N ALA A 8 3.61 -14.20 35.17
CA ALA A 8 2.65 -15.30 35.11
C ALA A 8 1.29 -14.99 35.77
N LEU A 9 1.23 -13.98 36.65
CA LEU A 9 0.06 -13.62 37.43
C LEU A 9 -0.41 -12.20 37.11
N GLN A 10 -1.72 -12.02 36.97
CA GLN A 10 -2.33 -10.71 36.73
C GLN A 10 -2.01 -9.70 37.84
N SER A 11 -1.93 -10.14 39.10
CA SER A 11 -1.58 -9.29 40.23
C SER A 11 -0.19 -8.65 40.06
N ALA A 12 0.78 -9.43 39.58
CA ALA A 12 2.13 -8.97 39.32
C ALA A 12 2.18 -7.95 38.16
N VAL A 13 1.38 -8.17 37.10
CA VAL A 13 1.22 -7.19 36.02
C VAL A 13 0.70 -5.87 36.58
N ASN A 14 -0.41 -5.92 37.33
CA ASN A 14 -1.06 -4.73 37.88
C ASN A 14 -0.19 -3.96 38.87
N SER A 15 0.61 -4.66 39.68
CA SER A 15 1.48 -4.02 40.68
C SER A 15 2.81 -3.52 40.10
N SER A 16 3.25 -4.06 38.95
CA SER A 16 4.57 -3.74 38.39
C SER A 16 4.67 -2.31 37.82
N GLY A 17 3.54 -1.72 37.42
CA GLY A 17 3.53 -0.45 36.67
C GLY A 17 4.18 -0.56 35.27
N VAL A 18 4.50 -1.77 34.81
CA VAL A 18 5.14 -2.02 33.50
C VAL A 18 4.07 -2.25 32.44
N ALA A 19 4.09 -1.44 31.38
CA ALA A 19 3.26 -1.67 30.21
C ALA A 19 3.73 -2.92 29.46
N LEU A 20 2.81 -3.86 29.23
CA LEU A 20 3.02 -5.00 28.36
C LEU A 20 2.59 -4.63 26.94
N GLY A 21 3.49 -4.76 25.99
CA GLY A 21 3.25 -4.46 24.58
C GLY A 21 4.33 -5.06 23.71
N ILE A 22 4.01 -5.19 22.42
CA ILE A 22 4.92 -5.71 21.40
C ILE A 22 5.12 -4.61 20.36
N ILE A 23 6.36 -4.34 19.99
CA ILE A 23 6.71 -3.54 18.82
C ILE A 23 7.02 -4.54 17.72
N ALA A 24 6.19 -4.56 16.68
CA ALA A 24 6.36 -5.46 15.55
C ALA A 24 6.70 -4.65 14.29
N GLN A 25 7.78 -5.05 13.60
CA GLN A 25 8.18 -4.52 12.30
C GLN A 25 8.34 -5.71 11.33
N PRO A 26 7.24 -6.18 10.71
CA PRO A 26 7.27 -7.41 9.90
C PRO A 26 8.24 -7.36 8.72
N PHE A 27 8.43 -6.18 8.13
CA PHE A 27 9.30 -5.94 6.97
C PHE A 27 10.56 -5.16 7.37
N ALA A 28 11.17 -5.50 8.51
CA ALA A 28 12.45 -4.91 8.89
C ALA A 28 13.53 -5.32 7.88
N GLU A 29 14.37 -4.36 7.49
CA GLU A 29 15.52 -4.63 6.63
C GLU A 29 16.51 -5.54 7.36
N LEU A 30 16.95 -6.59 6.69
CA LEU A 30 17.94 -7.52 7.22
C LEU A 30 19.34 -6.89 7.15
N SER A 31 20.16 -7.16 8.17
CA SER A 31 21.58 -6.81 8.16
C SER A 31 22.36 -7.72 7.19
N CYS A 32 23.51 -7.26 6.71
CA CYS A 32 24.29 -8.00 5.71
C CYS A 32 24.82 -9.37 6.19
N ASP A 33 24.85 -9.59 7.50
CA ASP A 33 25.27 -10.83 8.17
C ASP A 33 24.09 -11.74 8.55
N GLU A 34 22.85 -11.28 8.37
CA GLU A 34 21.65 -12.06 8.61
C GLU A 34 21.30 -12.94 7.40
N LYS A 35 20.60 -14.04 7.65
CA LYS A 35 20.11 -14.92 6.59
C LYS A 35 18.76 -14.39 6.10
N ASP A 36 18.53 -14.53 4.80
CA ASP A 36 17.23 -14.24 4.20
C ASP A 36 16.09 -15.00 4.88
N VAL A 37 14.93 -14.34 4.93
CA VAL A 37 13.68 -14.94 5.39
C VAL A 37 13.33 -16.12 4.46
N PRO A 38 13.15 -17.34 4.98
CA PRO A 38 12.90 -18.50 4.14
C PRO A 38 11.50 -18.43 3.51
N LEU A 39 11.46 -18.55 2.19
CA LEU A 39 10.21 -18.66 1.42
C LEU A 39 9.71 -20.11 1.42
N VAL A 40 8.48 -20.30 1.84
CA VAL A 40 7.80 -21.60 1.90
C VAL A 40 6.63 -21.61 0.91
N ASN A 41 6.66 -22.57 0.00
CA ASN A 41 5.53 -22.83 -0.88
C ASN A 41 4.59 -23.85 -0.22
N TYR A 42 3.42 -23.37 0.18
CA TYR A 42 2.43 -24.19 0.85
C TYR A 42 1.48 -24.94 -0.09
N GLY A 43 1.63 -24.79 -1.41
CA GLY A 43 0.74 -25.38 -2.41
C GLY A 43 -0.72 -24.95 -2.25
N GLU A 44 -1.63 -25.69 -2.87
CA GLU A 44 -3.07 -25.40 -2.83
C GLU A 44 -3.70 -25.62 -1.44
N SER A 45 -3.13 -26.52 -0.63
CA SER A 45 -3.61 -26.77 0.74
C SER A 45 -3.40 -25.59 1.68
N GLY A 46 -2.46 -24.70 1.34
CA GLY A 46 -2.03 -23.62 2.21
C GLY A 46 -1.29 -24.12 3.45
N PRO A 47 -0.87 -23.18 4.33
CA PRO A 47 -0.12 -23.53 5.53
C PRO A 47 -1.00 -24.26 6.55
N MET A 48 -0.39 -25.22 7.27
CA MET A 48 -1.06 -25.90 8.37
C MET A 48 -1.43 -24.91 9.47
N ARG A 49 -2.66 -24.98 9.96
CA ARG A 49 -3.17 -24.14 11.04
C ARG A 49 -3.94 -24.95 12.06
N CYS A 50 -3.87 -24.54 13.33
CA CYS A 50 -4.71 -25.11 14.37
C CYS A 50 -6.20 -24.91 14.02
N PRO A 51 -7.03 -25.97 13.99
CA PRO A 51 -8.44 -25.84 13.62
C PRO A 51 -9.24 -25.05 14.67
N ARG A 52 -8.76 -25.01 15.93
CA ARG A 52 -9.41 -24.30 17.04
C ARG A 52 -9.08 -22.81 17.08
N CYS A 53 -7.79 -22.46 17.17
CA CYS A 53 -7.36 -21.06 17.36
C CYS A 53 -6.82 -20.40 16.08
N ARG A 54 -6.71 -21.13 14.97
CA ARG A 54 -6.22 -20.65 13.67
C ARG A 54 -4.75 -20.20 13.64
N ALA A 55 -3.99 -20.46 14.71
CA ALA A 55 -2.54 -20.25 14.72
C ALA A 55 -1.85 -21.09 13.64
N TYR A 56 -0.88 -20.49 12.93
CA TYR A 56 -0.01 -21.22 12.01
C TYR A 56 0.87 -22.20 12.77
N ALA A 57 1.10 -23.36 12.15
CA ALA A 57 2.12 -24.30 12.62
C ALA A 57 3.46 -23.57 12.70
N ASN A 58 4.18 -23.78 13.79
CA ASN A 58 5.41 -23.06 14.12
C ASN A 58 6.33 -23.97 14.97
N PRO A 59 7.58 -23.58 15.23
CA PRO A 59 8.54 -24.42 15.97
C PRO A 59 8.12 -24.84 17.38
N ALA A 60 7.19 -24.11 18.01
CA ALA A 60 6.73 -24.42 19.36
C ALA A 60 5.58 -25.44 19.40
N PHE A 61 5.00 -25.83 18.26
CA PHE A 61 4.04 -26.93 18.20
C PHE A 61 4.74 -28.24 18.63
N GLN A 62 4.08 -29.05 19.45
CA GLN A 62 4.65 -30.31 19.94
C GLN A 62 4.13 -31.48 19.12
N TRP A 63 5.03 -32.20 18.47
CA TRP A 63 4.69 -33.35 17.63
C TRP A 63 4.72 -34.63 18.44
N ILE A 64 3.64 -35.41 18.38
CA ILE A 64 3.44 -36.67 19.11
C ILE A 64 3.05 -37.78 18.14
N GLY A 65 2.91 -39.03 18.61
CA GLY A 65 2.46 -40.13 17.77
C GLY A 65 3.34 -40.38 16.54
N GLY A 66 4.65 -40.10 16.62
CA GLY A 66 5.56 -40.24 15.48
C GLY A 66 5.39 -39.20 14.36
N GLY A 67 4.62 -38.14 14.59
CA GLY A 67 4.33 -37.08 13.60
C GLY A 67 2.91 -37.12 13.03
N GLU A 68 2.07 -38.05 13.48
CA GLU A 68 0.66 -38.15 13.07
C GLU A 68 -0.24 -37.13 13.79
N GLU A 69 0.19 -36.66 14.97
CA GLU A 69 -0.54 -35.70 15.78
C GLU A 69 0.38 -34.57 16.26
N CYS A 70 -0.21 -33.39 16.50
CA CYS A 70 0.51 -32.30 17.15
C CYS A 70 -0.35 -31.51 18.14
N ILE A 71 0.30 -30.89 19.12
CA ILE A 71 -0.30 -30.07 20.17
C ILE A 71 0.03 -28.60 19.87
N CYS A 72 -1.01 -27.78 19.73
CA CYS A 72 -0.87 -26.34 19.49
C CYS A 72 -0.36 -25.61 20.74
N ASN A 73 0.74 -24.87 20.64
CA ASN A 73 1.35 -24.11 21.74
C ASN A 73 0.51 -22.92 22.26
N PHE A 74 -0.49 -22.47 21.50
CA PHE A 74 -1.36 -21.36 21.90
C PHE A 74 -2.60 -21.79 22.70
N CYS A 75 -3.21 -22.93 22.34
CA CYS A 75 -4.49 -23.35 22.91
C CYS A 75 -4.51 -24.79 23.43
N ASN A 76 -3.38 -25.49 23.36
CA ASN A 76 -3.19 -26.89 23.77
C ASN A 76 -4.15 -27.89 23.11
N TYR A 77 -4.72 -27.52 21.96
CA TYR A 77 -5.56 -28.43 21.17
C TYR A 77 -4.67 -29.48 20.51
N VAL A 78 -5.03 -30.75 20.70
CA VAL A 78 -4.42 -31.89 20.00
C VAL A 78 -5.12 -32.03 18.65
N MET A 79 -4.36 -31.98 17.57
CA MET A 79 -4.86 -32.10 16.21
C MET A 79 -4.17 -33.22 15.45
N GLU A 80 -4.94 -33.95 14.66
CA GLU A 80 -4.42 -34.88 13.67
C GLU A 80 -3.76 -34.08 12.53
N VAL A 81 -2.57 -34.51 12.12
CA VAL A 81 -1.77 -33.89 11.08
C VAL A 81 -2.30 -34.37 9.73
N PRO A 82 -2.82 -33.48 8.86
CA PRO A 82 -3.29 -33.89 7.54
C PRO A 82 -2.20 -34.59 6.75
N GLN A 83 -2.54 -35.66 6.00
CA GLN A 83 -1.58 -36.48 5.26
C GLN A 83 -0.62 -35.68 4.37
N ILE A 84 -1.11 -34.60 3.74
CA ILE A 84 -0.29 -33.71 2.90
C ILE A 84 0.83 -33.00 3.66
N HIS A 85 0.71 -32.87 4.98
CA HIS A 85 1.70 -32.25 5.86
C HIS A 85 2.41 -33.26 6.75
N GLN A 86 2.05 -34.56 6.68
CA GLN A 86 2.72 -35.60 7.43
C GLN A 86 4.14 -35.79 6.91
N CYS A 87 5.09 -35.82 7.83
CA CYS A 87 6.50 -36.01 7.54
C CYS A 87 7.13 -36.72 8.74
N PRO A 88 8.04 -37.69 8.54
CA PRO A 88 8.75 -38.31 9.64
C PRO A 88 9.41 -37.25 10.54
N VAL A 89 9.37 -37.44 11.86
CA VAL A 89 9.91 -36.46 12.83
C VAL A 89 11.31 -35.93 12.50
N PRO A 90 12.27 -36.74 12.03
CA PRO A 90 13.59 -36.24 11.61
C PRO A 90 13.51 -35.22 10.47
N SER A 91 12.65 -35.46 9.48
CA SER A 91 12.46 -34.63 8.29
C SER A 91 11.61 -33.39 8.54
N MET A 92 10.87 -33.31 9.65
CA MET A 92 10.24 -32.05 10.08
C MET A 92 11.28 -30.95 10.38
N ARG A 93 12.52 -31.34 10.72
CA ARG A 93 13.65 -30.41 10.87
C ARG A 93 14.25 -29.96 9.52
N GLU A 94 13.59 -30.22 8.42
CA GLU A 94 14.00 -29.70 7.11
C GLU A 94 13.00 -28.63 6.61
N ARG A 95 11.89 -28.44 7.34
CA ARG A 95 10.83 -27.49 7.01
C ARG A 95 11.08 -26.14 7.67
N PRO A 96 11.35 -25.06 6.91
CA PRO A 96 11.67 -23.75 7.48
C PRO A 96 10.61 -23.21 8.44
N GLU A 97 9.33 -23.42 8.16
CA GLU A 97 8.20 -23.00 8.99
C GLU A 97 8.09 -23.72 10.35
N LEU A 98 8.79 -24.84 10.50
CA LEU A 98 8.89 -25.58 11.76
C LEU A 98 10.22 -25.32 12.48
N GLN A 99 11.11 -24.53 11.89
CA GLN A 99 12.42 -24.19 12.44
C GLN A 99 12.60 -22.71 12.77
N PHE A 100 12.05 -21.85 11.92
CA PHE A 100 12.19 -20.42 12.01
C PHE A 100 10.88 -19.78 12.47
N GLY A 101 10.99 -18.70 13.24
CA GLY A 101 9.83 -17.96 13.74
C GLY A 101 9.16 -17.05 12.70
N SER A 102 9.80 -16.85 11.55
CA SER A 102 9.34 -15.95 10.49
C SER A 102 9.57 -16.56 9.11
N PRO A 103 8.84 -17.62 8.71
CA PRO A 103 8.78 -18.07 7.32
C PRO A 103 7.79 -17.22 6.51
N ASP A 104 8.10 -16.92 5.25
CA ASP A 104 7.19 -16.22 4.35
C ASP A 104 6.50 -17.18 3.38
N GLY A 105 5.20 -16.98 3.15
CA GLY A 105 4.42 -17.80 2.23
C GLY A 105 4.42 -17.21 0.82
N SER A 106 4.72 -18.03 -0.20
CA SER A 106 4.60 -17.59 -1.60
C SER A 106 3.13 -17.28 -1.94
N SER A 107 2.84 -16.08 -2.44
CA SER A 107 1.52 -15.71 -2.96
C SER A 107 1.58 -15.40 -4.45
N THR A 108 0.48 -15.61 -5.18
CA THR A 108 0.35 -15.19 -6.57
C THR A 108 0.08 -13.68 -6.61
N GLU A 109 1.16 -12.91 -6.72
CA GLU A 109 1.07 -11.45 -6.66
C GLU A 109 0.40 -10.88 -7.91
N ARG A 110 -0.61 -10.03 -7.69
CA ARG A 110 -1.01 -9.05 -8.71
C ARG A 110 -0.03 -7.88 -8.64
N PRO A 111 0.34 -7.30 -9.78
CA PRO A 111 1.24 -6.16 -9.81
C PRO A 111 0.67 -4.99 -9.00
N PRO A 112 1.47 -4.35 -8.12
CA PRO A 112 1.00 -3.19 -7.37
C PRO A 112 0.75 -2.01 -8.32
N GLY A 113 -0.40 -1.36 -8.18
CA GLY A 113 -0.70 -0.10 -8.85
C GLY A 113 -0.10 1.11 -8.13
N PHE A 114 0.47 2.05 -8.87
CA PHE A 114 0.94 3.34 -8.35
C PHE A 114 0.19 4.47 -9.03
N CYS A 115 -0.69 5.16 -8.30
CA CYS A 115 -1.44 6.28 -8.83
C CYS A 115 -0.77 7.60 -8.40
N PHE A 116 -0.15 8.28 -9.36
CA PHE A 116 0.42 9.61 -9.18
C PHE A 116 -0.68 10.65 -9.32
N VAL A 117 -0.93 11.40 -8.25
CA VAL A 117 -1.98 12.43 -8.19
C VAL A 117 -1.30 13.76 -7.96
N VAL A 118 -1.18 14.58 -9.01
CA VAL A 118 -0.31 15.77 -9.01
C VAL A 118 -1.13 17.04 -9.19
N ASP A 119 -0.95 17.99 -8.27
CA ASP A 119 -1.53 19.33 -8.36
C ASP A 119 -0.95 20.06 -9.59
N SER A 120 -1.82 20.37 -10.56
CA SER A 120 -1.52 21.17 -11.76
C SER A 120 -1.99 22.62 -11.64
N GLY A 121 -2.47 23.02 -10.46
CA GLY A 121 -2.94 24.38 -10.21
C GLY A 121 -1.82 25.43 -10.22
N TYR A 122 -2.22 26.69 -10.36
CA TYR A 122 -1.32 27.84 -10.51
C TYR A 122 -0.13 27.86 -9.52
N TYR A 123 -0.35 27.53 -8.25
CA TYR A 123 0.67 27.62 -7.21
C TYR A 123 1.68 26.47 -7.26
N SER A 124 1.23 25.26 -7.60
CA SER A 124 2.10 24.12 -7.85
C SER A 124 3.05 24.38 -9.02
N VAL A 125 2.52 24.99 -10.08
CA VAL A 125 3.30 25.38 -11.27
C VAL A 125 4.23 26.56 -10.96
N ALA A 126 3.74 27.63 -10.33
CA ALA A 126 4.53 28.82 -10.05
C ALA A 126 5.70 28.56 -9.07
N SER A 127 5.54 27.61 -8.15
CA SER A 127 6.62 27.18 -7.24
C SER A 127 7.64 26.24 -7.89
N GLY A 128 7.36 25.73 -9.10
CA GLY A 128 8.16 24.71 -9.77
C GLY A 128 7.94 23.29 -9.23
N MET A 129 7.02 23.09 -8.28
CA MET A 129 6.73 21.78 -7.69
C MET A 129 6.21 20.80 -8.76
N PHE A 130 5.24 21.22 -9.57
CA PHE A 130 4.69 20.42 -10.66
C PHE A 130 5.79 19.92 -11.60
N HIS A 131 6.63 20.83 -12.10
CA HIS A 131 7.74 20.50 -13.00
C HIS A 131 8.72 19.52 -12.37
N GLN A 132 9.07 19.73 -11.10
CA GLN A 132 10.00 18.86 -10.39
C GLN A 132 9.43 17.45 -10.22
N ILE A 133 8.13 17.31 -9.95
CA ILE A 133 7.47 15.99 -9.82
C ILE A 133 7.49 15.27 -11.17
N ILE A 134 7.07 15.92 -12.25
CA ILE A 134 7.07 15.31 -13.59
C ILE A 134 8.49 14.92 -14.02
N ALA A 135 9.50 15.76 -13.74
CA ALA A 135 10.90 15.44 -13.99
C ALA A 135 11.38 14.23 -13.16
N SER A 136 11.06 14.19 -11.87
CA SER A 136 11.41 13.06 -11.00
C SER A 136 10.73 11.76 -11.43
N MET A 137 9.47 11.81 -11.88
CA MET A 137 8.80 10.64 -12.46
C MET A 137 9.59 10.08 -13.64
N ARG A 138 10.03 10.92 -14.59
CA ARG A 138 10.83 10.47 -15.75
C ARG A 138 12.09 9.70 -15.32
N THR A 139 12.75 10.16 -14.27
CA THR A 139 13.97 9.54 -13.77
C THR A 139 13.70 8.26 -12.98
N LEU A 140 12.61 8.19 -12.22
CA LEU A 140 12.36 7.12 -11.26
C LEU A 140 11.57 5.94 -11.84
N LEU A 141 10.70 6.17 -12.83
CA LEU A 141 9.88 5.11 -13.43
C LEU A 141 10.68 3.89 -13.94
N PRO A 142 11.88 4.04 -14.55
CA PRO A 142 12.69 2.88 -14.97
C PRO A 142 13.26 2.02 -13.83
N TYR A 143 13.24 2.53 -12.58
CA TYR A 143 13.75 1.83 -11.39
C TYR A 143 12.64 1.20 -10.55
N MET A 144 11.37 1.33 -10.97
CA MET A 144 10.26 0.65 -10.31
C MET A 144 10.35 -0.87 -10.50
N PRO A 145 9.76 -1.69 -9.61
CA PRO A 145 9.67 -3.13 -9.82
C PRO A 145 8.99 -3.45 -11.16
N THR A 146 9.48 -4.46 -11.90
CA THR A 146 9.01 -4.80 -13.26
C THR A 146 7.51 -5.05 -13.35
N ALA A 147 6.93 -5.65 -12.31
CA ALA A 147 5.51 -5.93 -12.24
C ALA A 147 4.67 -4.65 -12.15
N SER A 148 5.20 -3.55 -11.62
CA SER A 148 4.43 -2.34 -11.29
C SER A 148 3.67 -1.77 -12.48
N GLU A 149 2.50 -1.22 -12.20
CA GLU A 149 1.73 -0.41 -13.17
C GLU A 149 1.48 0.98 -12.58
N ILE A 150 1.45 1.99 -13.43
CA ILE A 150 1.27 3.38 -13.02
C ILE A 150 0.01 3.98 -13.61
N CYS A 151 -0.57 4.94 -12.91
CA CYS A 151 -1.64 5.81 -13.38
C CYS A 151 -1.24 7.27 -13.09
N LEU A 152 -1.53 8.18 -14.02
CA LEU A 152 -1.32 9.62 -13.84
C LEU A 152 -2.66 10.34 -13.78
N ILE A 153 -2.88 11.03 -12.68
CA ILE A 153 -4.00 11.94 -12.46
C ILE A 153 -3.41 13.32 -12.14
N LEU A 154 -3.89 14.34 -12.83
CA LEU A 154 -3.65 15.74 -12.45
C LEU A 154 -4.93 16.32 -11.87
N PHE A 155 -4.78 17.38 -11.07
CA PHE A 155 -5.94 18.10 -10.57
C PHE A 155 -5.66 19.59 -10.40
N ASP A 156 -6.66 20.39 -10.70
CA ASP A 156 -6.76 21.80 -10.33
C ASP A 156 -8.15 22.07 -9.72
N ASP A 157 -9.06 22.77 -10.39
CA ASP A 157 -10.49 22.82 -10.10
C ASP A 157 -11.29 21.68 -10.75
N VAL A 158 -10.68 20.93 -11.66
CA VAL A 158 -11.21 19.66 -12.19
C VAL A 158 -10.14 18.56 -12.10
N ILE A 159 -10.56 17.32 -12.31
CA ILE A 159 -9.66 16.16 -12.27
C ILE A 159 -9.36 15.70 -13.71
N HIS A 160 -8.09 15.51 -14.01
CA HIS A 160 -7.60 15.07 -15.31
C HIS A 160 -6.98 13.68 -15.20
N CYS A 161 -7.64 12.66 -15.72
CA CYS A 161 -7.13 11.29 -15.75
C CYS A 161 -6.52 11.00 -17.12
N TYR A 162 -5.30 10.47 -17.15
CA TYR A 162 -4.62 10.14 -18.42
C TYR A 162 -4.59 8.64 -18.66
N ARG A 163 -4.92 8.26 -19.91
CA ARG A 163 -4.93 6.88 -20.40
C ARG A 163 -4.03 6.78 -21.64
N LEU A 164 -3.36 5.64 -21.81
CA LEU A 164 -2.69 5.30 -23.07
C LEU A 164 -3.52 4.25 -23.82
N ASN A 165 -3.97 4.59 -25.03
CA ASN A 165 -4.77 3.67 -25.84
C ASN A 165 -3.90 2.57 -26.48
N SER A 166 -4.48 1.72 -27.33
CA SER A 166 -3.75 0.62 -27.98
C SER A 166 -2.68 1.08 -28.97
N THR A 167 -2.73 2.33 -29.44
CA THR A 167 -1.76 2.93 -30.35
C THR A 167 -0.74 3.82 -29.63
N ASP A 168 -0.67 3.72 -28.29
CA ASP A 168 0.23 4.51 -27.45
C ASP A 168 0.05 6.04 -27.61
N GLU A 169 -1.16 6.46 -27.94
CA GLU A 169 -1.58 7.85 -27.87
C GLU A 169 -2.22 8.14 -26.51
N ALA A 170 -1.92 9.32 -25.98
CA ALA A 170 -2.46 9.78 -24.72
C ALA A 170 -3.86 10.36 -24.91
N GLU A 171 -4.80 9.89 -24.10
CA GLU A 171 -6.15 10.41 -24.03
C GLU A 171 -6.39 10.98 -22.63
N GLU A 172 -6.84 12.22 -22.58
CA GLU A 172 -7.26 12.90 -21.36
C GLU A 172 -8.75 12.63 -21.10
N ILE A 173 -9.07 12.38 -19.84
CA ILE A 173 -10.43 12.16 -19.36
C ILE A 173 -10.67 13.15 -18.22
N ILE A 174 -11.58 14.08 -18.44
CA ILE A 174 -11.90 15.13 -17.47
C ILE A 174 -13.08 14.68 -16.61
N VAL A 175 -12.89 14.68 -15.29
CA VAL A 175 -13.97 14.54 -14.30
C VAL A 175 -14.21 15.92 -13.70
N ALA A 176 -15.28 16.57 -14.20
CA ALA A 176 -15.63 17.94 -13.82
C ALA A 176 -16.58 18.00 -12.61
N ASP A 177 -17.32 16.92 -12.33
CA ASP A 177 -18.13 16.80 -11.12
C ASP A 177 -17.22 16.41 -9.95
N VAL A 178 -16.85 17.41 -9.15
CA VAL A 178 -15.96 17.26 -7.99
C VAL A 178 -16.72 17.03 -6.69
N ASP A 179 -18.05 17.24 -6.70
CA ASP A 179 -18.91 16.99 -5.54
C ASP A 179 -19.27 15.50 -5.44
N GLU A 180 -19.55 14.87 -6.58
CA GLU A 180 -19.79 13.42 -6.69
C GLU A 180 -18.84 12.76 -7.72
N PRO A 181 -17.52 12.73 -7.44
CA PRO A 181 -16.55 12.27 -8.42
C PRO A 181 -16.68 10.76 -8.64
N PHE A 182 -16.76 10.37 -9.91
CA PHE A 182 -16.73 8.97 -10.34
C PHE A 182 -15.73 8.79 -11.49
N LEU A 183 -15.13 7.61 -11.55
CA LEU A 183 -14.28 7.26 -12.68
C LEU A 183 -15.13 6.81 -13.88
N PRO A 184 -15.12 7.54 -15.02
CA PRO A 184 -16.01 7.24 -16.15
C PRO A 184 -15.55 6.05 -17.00
N ILE A 185 -14.42 5.43 -16.67
CA ILE A 185 -13.83 4.31 -17.41
C ILE A 185 -13.37 3.21 -16.46
N HIS A 186 -13.20 1.99 -16.99
CA HIS A 186 -12.66 0.87 -16.24
C HIS A 186 -11.21 1.16 -15.82
N SER A 187 -10.87 0.94 -14.55
CA SER A 187 -9.56 1.30 -14.00
C SER A 187 -8.40 0.64 -14.75
N SER A 188 -8.56 -0.59 -15.24
CA SER A 188 -7.49 -1.29 -15.99
C SER A 188 -7.02 -0.54 -17.25
N ALA A 189 -7.80 0.42 -17.77
CA ALA A 189 -7.40 1.23 -18.91
C ALA A 189 -6.56 2.47 -18.53
N LEU A 190 -6.49 2.81 -17.23
CA LEU A 190 -5.67 3.90 -16.69
C LEU A 190 -4.29 3.43 -16.24
N PHE A 191 -4.17 2.15 -15.87
CA PHE A 191 -2.93 1.59 -15.37
C PHE A 191 -2.10 1.04 -16.53
N VAL A 192 -0.82 1.42 -16.55
CA VAL A 192 0.12 1.04 -17.60
C VAL A 192 1.47 0.69 -17.01
N SER A 193 2.11 -0.38 -17.50
CA SER A 193 3.46 -0.72 -17.07
C SER A 193 4.48 0.30 -17.62
N PRO A 194 5.31 0.91 -16.74
CA PRO A 194 6.34 1.85 -17.15
C PRO A 194 7.46 1.18 -17.96
N HIS A 195 7.61 -0.13 -17.83
CA HIS A 195 8.63 -0.92 -18.54
C HIS A 195 8.20 -1.26 -19.96
N SER A 196 6.92 -1.59 -20.18
CA SER A 196 6.44 -1.96 -21.51
C SER A 196 6.10 -0.76 -22.39
N ARG A 197 5.71 0.38 -21.78
CA ARG A 197 5.24 1.57 -22.51
C ARG A 197 6.06 2.83 -22.24
N GLN A 198 7.37 2.67 -22.03
CA GLN A 198 8.27 3.76 -21.63
C GLN A 198 8.19 5.00 -22.53
N GLU A 199 8.31 4.83 -23.86
CA GLU A 199 8.29 5.96 -24.80
C GLU A 199 6.95 6.69 -24.83
N ALA A 200 5.85 5.95 -24.73
CA ALA A 200 4.50 6.51 -24.69
C ALA A 200 4.30 7.37 -23.43
N ILE A 201 4.78 6.88 -22.28
CA ILE A 201 4.72 7.62 -21.01
C ILE A 201 5.60 8.88 -21.09
N GLN A 202 6.80 8.81 -21.67
CA GLN A 202 7.64 10.01 -21.86
C GLN A 202 6.91 11.07 -22.69
N ARG A 203 6.28 10.67 -23.80
CA ARG A 203 5.47 11.58 -24.64
C ARG A 203 4.28 12.17 -23.88
N LEU A 204 3.59 11.37 -23.07
CA LEU A 204 2.50 11.84 -22.19
C LEU A 204 3.02 12.90 -21.21
N LEU A 205 4.12 12.62 -20.50
CA LEU A 205 4.72 13.56 -19.54
C LEU A 205 5.22 14.84 -20.22
N ASP A 206 5.64 14.80 -21.49
CA ASP A 206 5.95 15.98 -22.29
C ASP A 206 4.70 16.78 -22.66
N SER A 207 3.59 16.11 -23.01
CA SER A 207 2.32 16.78 -23.35
C SER A 207 1.72 17.50 -22.17
N VAL A 208 1.66 16.80 -21.03
CA VAL A 208 1.15 17.30 -19.76
C VAL A 208 1.85 18.59 -19.33
N VAL A 209 3.19 18.66 -19.45
CA VAL A 209 3.93 19.88 -19.09
C VAL A 209 3.52 21.06 -19.97
N ARG A 210 3.41 20.86 -21.28
CA ARG A 210 2.99 21.92 -22.21
C ARG A 210 1.56 22.39 -21.96
N GLU A 211 0.65 21.44 -21.71
CA GLU A 211 -0.76 21.72 -21.45
C GLU A 211 -0.92 22.57 -20.18
N VAL A 212 -0.34 22.12 -19.07
CA VAL A 212 -0.41 22.82 -17.79
C VAL A 212 0.27 24.19 -17.84
N GLU A 213 1.40 24.33 -18.55
CA GLU A 213 2.04 25.63 -18.71
C GLU A 213 1.20 26.64 -19.50
N SER A 214 0.33 26.17 -20.40
CA SER A 214 -0.58 27.02 -21.18
C SER A 214 -1.82 27.46 -20.38
N SER A 215 -2.22 26.69 -19.36
CA SER A 215 -3.37 26.97 -18.50
C SER A 215 -2.92 27.48 -17.12
N ARG A 216 -2.79 28.81 -16.98
CA ARG A 216 -2.29 29.43 -15.73
C ARG A 216 -3.35 30.24 -15.00
N ARG A 217 -4.46 29.61 -14.63
CA ARG A 217 -5.52 30.27 -13.87
C ARG A 217 -5.49 29.86 -12.40
N PRO A 218 -5.54 30.81 -11.46
CA PRO A 218 -5.83 30.48 -10.07
C PRO A 218 -7.22 29.86 -9.98
N SER A 219 -7.32 28.70 -9.35
CA SER A 219 -8.58 28.00 -9.15
C SER A 219 -8.66 27.36 -7.75
N VAL A 220 -9.85 26.91 -7.38
CA VAL A 220 -10.10 26.23 -6.10
C VAL A 220 -9.75 24.76 -6.29
N SER A 221 -8.83 24.26 -5.46
CA SER A 221 -8.34 22.88 -5.62
C SER A 221 -9.42 21.83 -5.32
N CYS A 222 -9.56 20.85 -6.20
CA CYS A 222 -10.39 19.66 -6.05
C CYS A 222 -9.61 18.44 -5.53
N GLY A 223 -8.53 18.65 -4.77
CA GLY A 223 -7.62 17.57 -4.34
C GLY A 223 -8.30 16.42 -3.58
N PHE A 224 -9.32 16.70 -2.77
CA PHE A 224 -10.10 15.64 -2.09
C PHE A 224 -10.83 14.73 -3.10
N ALA A 225 -11.47 15.34 -4.10
CA ALA A 225 -12.16 14.61 -5.16
C ALA A 225 -11.17 13.77 -6.00
N ALA A 226 -10.00 14.34 -6.32
CA ALA A 226 -8.93 13.63 -7.01
C ALA A 226 -8.43 12.40 -6.21
N LEU A 227 -8.25 12.55 -4.89
CA LEU A 227 -7.87 11.45 -4.00
C LEU A 227 -8.93 10.35 -3.96
N GLN A 228 -10.21 10.72 -3.98
CA GLN A 228 -11.33 9.77 -4.04
C GLN A 228 -11.31 8.98 -5.36
N VAL A 229 -11.14 9.64 -6.50
CA VAL A 229 -11.03 8.98 -7.82
C VAL A 229 -9.82 8.03 -7.86
N ALA A 230 -8.66 8.47 -7.36
CA ALA A 230 -7.45 7.66 -7.31
C ALA A 230 -7.64 6.39 -6.46
N THR A 231 -8.28 6.54 -5.29
CA THR A 231 -8.58 5.42 -4.37
C THR A 231 -9.56 4.44 -5.00
N GLN A 232 -10.61 4.94 -5.67
CA GLN A 232 -11.56 4.11 -6.42
C GLN A 232 -10.86 3.35 -7.56
N GLY A 233 -10.00 4.05 -8.32
CA GLY A 233 -9.23 3.47 -9.42
C GLY A 233 -8.34 2.31 -8.96
N LEU A 234 -7.58 2.50 -7.87
CA LEU A 234 -6.72 1.46 -7.28
C LEU A 234 -7.53 0.29 -6.71
N GLY A 235 -8.66 0.57 -6.05
CA GLY A 235 -9.55 -0.47 -5.53
C GLY A 235 -10.05 -1.42 -6.62
N MET A 236 -10.39 -0.88 -7.80
CA MET A 236 -10.81 -1.68 -8.97
C MET A 236 -9.63 -2.37 -9.67
N HIS A 237 -8.42 -1.78 -9.63
CA HIS A 237 -7.19 -2.36 -10.20
C HIS A 237 -6.73 -3.61 -9.44
N GLY A 238 -6.91 -3.64 -8.12
CA GLY A 238 -6.51 -4.75 -7.26
C GLY A 238 -5.67 -4.35 -6.05
N GLY A 239 -5.57 -3.05 -5.78
CA GLY A 239 -4.78 -2.48 -4.68
C GLY A 239 -3.52 -1.75 -5.17
N GLY A 240 -2.89 -1.01 -4.26
CA GLY A 240 -1.67 -0.26 -4.56
C GLY A 240 -1.53 1.00 -3.72
N THR A 241 -0.76 1.96 -4.22
CA THR A 241 -0.38 3.18 -3.49
C THR A 241 -0.80 4.44 -4.25
N VAL A 242 -1.41 5.40 -3.54
CA VAL A 242 -1.61 6.77 -4.03
C VAL A 242 -0.40 7.61 -3.63
N LEU A 243 0.23 8.24 -4.62
CA LEU A 243 1.31 9.22 -4.44
C LEU A 243 0.74 10.60 -4.77
N MET A 244 0.19 11.28 -3.76
CA MET A 244 -0.45 12.58 -3.92
C MET A 244 0.50 13.73 -3.60
N PHE A 245 0.57 14.72 -4.49
CA PHE A 245 1.40 15.90 -4.34
C PHE A 245 0.52 17.14 -4.44
N CYS A 246 0.42 17.89 -3.34
CA CYS A 246 -0.43 19.08 -3.25
C CYS A 246 0.44 20.33 -3.05
N GLY A 247 0.30 21.33 -3.93
CA GLY A 247 0.96 22.63 -3.77
C GLY A 247 0.29 23.49 -2.70
N ARG A 248 -0.92 23.11 -2.29
CA ARG A 248 -1.72 23.74 -1.25
C ARG A 248 -2.50 22.71 -0.44
N PRO A 249 -2.89 23.03 0.81
CA PRO A 249 -3.88 22.24 1.51
C PRO A 249 -5.16 22.16 0.67
N PRO A 250 -5.73 20.96 0.46
CA PRO A 250 -6.99 20.84 -0.25
C PRO A 250 -8.08 21.55 0.55
N SER A 251 -8.84 22.43 -0.10
CA SER A 251 -9.98 23.10 0.54
C SER A 251 -11.10 22.08 0.75
N PRO A 252 -11.70 21.98 1.94
CA PRO A 252 -12.92 21.20 2.11
C PRO A 252 -14.00 21.80 1.22
N HIS A 253 -14.48 21.04 0.24
CA HIS A 253 -15.67 21.41 -0.52
C HIS A 253 -16.83 21.57 0.48
N GLY A 254 -17.40 22.79 0.54
CA GLY A 254 -18.48 23.16 1.45
C GLY A 254 -18.30 24.47 2.23
N SER A 255 -17.10 25.04 2.32
CA SER A 255 -16.96 26.42 2.83
C SER A 255 -17.12 27.43 1.70
N ASN A 256 -18.38 27.70 1.32
CA ASN A 256 -18.70 29.03 0.81
C ASN A 256 -18.10 30.04 1.78
N GLY A 257 -17.38 31.03 1.26
CA GLY A 257 -16.62 32.00 2.05
C GLY A 257 -17.46 32.65 3.14
N ASP A 258 -17.33 32.14 4.37
CA ASP A 258 -17.66 32.87 5.58
C ASP A 258 -16.31 33.10 6.27
N ASP A 259 -15.58 34.09 5.75
CA ASP A 259 -14.49 34.77 6.44
C ASP A 259 -15.10 35.50 7.66
N ARG A 260 -15.49 34.72 8.66
CA ARG A 260 -15.67 35.20 10.03
C ARG A 260 -14.37 34.96 10.76
N SER A 261 -13.34 35.66 10.30
CA SER A 261 -12.27 36.13 11.16
C SER A 261 -12.95 36.85 12.35
N LYS A 262 -13.09 36.10 13.45
CA LYS A 262 -13.47 36.65 14.76
C LYS A 262 -12.42 37.69 15.11
N SER A 263 -12.72 38.95 14.84
CA SER A 263 -12.16 40.08 15.58
C SER A 263 -12.62 39.94 17.03
N ARG A 264 -11.86 39.20 17.82
CA ARG A 264 -11.89 39.32 19.27
C ARG A 264 -11.19 40.64 19.57
N VAL A 265 -11.94 41.73 19.46
CA VAL A 265 -11.59 43.04 20.02
C VAL A 265 -11.44 42.82 21.52
N GLU A 266 -10.20 42.95 22.00
CA GLU A 266 -9.93 43.32 23.38
C GLU A 266 -10.47 44.73 23.58
N GLU A 267 -11.47 44.88 24.46
CA GLU A 267 -11.81 46.15 25.06
C GLU A 267 -12.19 45.92 26.53
N GLY A 268 -11.50 46.65 27.40
CA GLY A 268 -12.01 47.27 28.63
C GLY A 268 -12.36 46.38 29.80
#